data_AF-K2EA63-F1
#
_entry.id   AF-K2EA63-F1
#
_cell.length_a   1.000
_cell.length_b   1.000
_cell.length_c   1.000
_cell.angle_alpha   90.00
_cell.angle_beta   90.00
_cell.angle_gamma   90.00
#
_symmetry.space_group_name_H-M   'P 1'
#
loop_
_entity.id
_entity.type
_entity.pdbx_description
1 polymer ?
#
loop_
_entity_poly.entity_id
_entity_poly.type
_entity_poly.pdbx_seq_one_letter_code
_entity_poly.pdbx_strand_id
1 'polypeptide(L)' 'MKDYTIFFKQKRLGKDKKPFFIYKFRTMVKDAENLKYKLKNLNEADGPVFKINNDPRYTKIGRFLAHSGLDEIPQLIN' A
#
# COMPACT_ATOMS: atom_id res chain seq x y z
N MET A 1 -1.70 3.25 -22.91
CA MET A 1 -1.37 2.09 -22.05
C MET A 1 -1.29 2.57 -20.60
N LYS A 2 -2.12 2.04 -19.70
CA LYS A 2 -2.02 2.34 -18.26
C LYS A 2 -1.07 1.31 -17.66
N ASP A 3 0.08 1.74 -17.15
CA ASP A 3 1.05 0.85 -16.50
C ASP A 3 0.45 0.23 -15.23
N TYR A 4 -0.07 -0.99 -15.33
CA TYR A 4 -0.52 -1.80 -14.20
C TYR A 4 0.63 -2.70 -13.74
N THR A 5 1.64 -2.11 -13.09
CA THR A 5 2.64 -2.92 -12.40
C THR A 5 1.98 -3.66 -11.24
N ILE A 6 2.06 -5.00 -11.27
CA ILE A 6 1.54 -5.88 -10.21
C ILE A 6 2.37 -5.73 -8.93
N PHE A 7 3.64 -5.37 -9.05
CA PHE A 7 4.53 -5.15 -7.91
C PHE A 7 4.56 -3.68 -7.49
N PHE A 8 4.57 -3.47 -6.18
CA PHE A 8 4.86 -2.22 -5.50
C PHE A 8 6.17 -2.41 -4.72
N LYS A 9 7.06 -1.41 -4.77
CA LYS A 9 8.29 -1.40 -3.98
C LYS A 9 8.27 -0.25 -2.98
N GLN A 10 8.68 -0.54 -1.74
CA GLN A 10 8.77 0.46 -0.69
C GLN A 10 10.15 0.45 -0.06
N LYS A 11 10.76 1.63 0.11
CA LYS A 11 12.04 1.76 0.82
C LYS A 11 11.81 1.57 2.32
N ARG A 12 12.59 0.71 2.96
CA ARG A 12 12.60 0.45 4.40
C ARG A 12 14.03 0.53 4.94
N LEU A 13 14.15 0.77 6.24
CA LEU A 13 15.43 0.66 6.94
C LEU A 13 15.61 -0.79 7.38
N GLY A 14 16.72 -1.40 6.97
CA GLY A 14 17.10 -2.75 7.35
C GLY A 14 18.17 -2.77 8.43
N LYS A 15 18.88 -3.90 8.50
CA LYS A 15 20.01 -4.10 9.42
C LYS A 15 21.05 -2.99 9.25
N ASP A 16 21.63 -2.55 10.37
CA ASP A 16 22.65 -1.49 10.41
C ASP A 16 22.20 -0.16 9.77
N LYS A 17 20.89 0.13 9.82
CA LYS A 17 20.25 1.30 9.19
C LYS A 17 20.47 1.38 7.68
N LYS A 18 20.86 0.28 7.03
CA LYS A 18 21.03 0.23 5.58
C LYS A 18 19.65 0.19 4.92
N PRO A 19 19.32 1.16 4.04
CA PRO A 19 18.04 1.12 3.35
C PRO A 19 17.99 0.00 2.32
N PHE A 20 16.85 -0.68 2.22
CA PHE A 20 16.56 -1.68 1.19
C PHE A 20 15.13 -1.50 0.68
N PHE A 21 14.79 -2.14 -0.43
CA PHE A 21 13.43 -2.14 -0.95
C PHE A 21 12.72 -3.43 -0.58
N ILE A 22 11.54 -3.32 0.01
CA ILE A 22 10.61 -4.45 0.11
C ILE A 22 9.72 -4.51 -1.13
N TYR A 23 9.33 -5.71 -1.54
CA TYR A 23 8.36 -5.94 -2.61
C TYR A 23 7.02 -6.36 -2.04
N LYS A 24 5.94 -5.84 -2.62
CA LYS A 24 4.56 -6.19 -2.30
C LYS A 24 3.75 -6.31 -3.57
N PHE A 25 2.62 -7.01 -3.51
CA PHE A 25 1.59 -6.85 -4.53
C PHE A 25 0.94 -5.48 -4.41
N ARG A 26 0.68 -4.84 -5.55
CA ARG A 26 -0.03 -3.56 -5.61
C ARG A 26 -1.50 -3.79 -5.23
N THR A 27 -1.87 -3.31 -4.05
CA THR A 27 -3.25 -3.35 -3.56
C THR A 27 -4.04 -2.09 -3.88
N MET A 28 -3.37 -0.97 -4.14
CA MET A 28 -4.01 0.32 -4.38
C MET A 28 -3.95 0.77 -5.84
N VAL A 29 -4.93 1.57 -6.25
CA VAL A 29 -4.97 2.24 -7.56
C VAL A 29 -3.80 3.21 -7.73
N LYS A 30 -3.42 3.52 -8.97
CA LYS A 30 -2.28 4.42 -9.26
C LYS A 30 -2.40 5.79 -8.60
N ASP A 31 -3.61 6.33 -8.51
CA ASP A 31 -3.90 7.66 -7.96
C ASP A 31 -4.21 7.66 -6.45
N ALA A 32 -3.83 6.60 -5.74
CA ALA A 32 -4.18 6.42 -4.32
C ALA A 32 -3.63 7.54 -3.42
N GLU A 33 -2.49 8.17 -3.73
CA GLU A 33 -1.95 9.27 -2.93
C GLU A 33 -2.79 10.55 -3.08
N ASN A 34 -3.22 10.88 -4.30
CA ASN A 34 -4.13 12.00 -4.55
C ASN A 34 -5.49 11.76 -3.90
N LEU A 35 -6.01 10.54 -4.00
CA LEU A 35 -7.25 10.14 -3.31
C LEU A 35 -7.09 10.24 -1.79
N LYS A 36 -5.97 9.83 -1.21
CA LYS A 36 -5.70 9.98 0.23
C LYS A 36 -5.79 11.44 0.67
N TYR A 37 -5.25 12.37 -0.11
CA TYR A 37 -5.36 13.81 0.18
C TYR A 37 -6.82 14.28 0.15
N LYS A 38 -7.58 13.89 -0.87
CA LYS A 38 -9.02 14.23 -1.01
C LYS A 38 -9.89 13.62 0.08
N LEU A 39 -9.51 12.45 0.58
CA LEU A 39 -10.25 11.68 1.59
C LEU A 39 -9.74 11.96 3.02
N LYS A 40 -8.84 12.93 3.21
CA LYS A 40 -8.23 13.25 4.53
C LYS A 40 -9.28 13.47 5.62
N ASN A 41 -10.40 14.11 5.29
CA ASN A 41 -11.49 14.40 6.23
C ASN A 41 -12.27 13.16 6.66
N LEU A 42 -12.13 12.04 5.95
CA LEU A 42 -12.77 10.77 6.29
C LEU A 42 -11.86 9.88 7.16
N ASN A 43 -10.63 10.33 7.48
CA ASN A 43 -9.68 9.53 8.25
C ASN A 43 -10.26 9.16 9.63
N GLU A 44 -10.29 7.86 9.91
CA GLU A 44 -10.78 7.27 11.16
C GLU A 44 -9.63 6.92 12.12
N ALA A 45 -8.36 7.12 11.70
CA ALA A 45 -7.19 6.83 12.52
C ALA A 45 -6.52 8.10 13.06
N ASP A 46 -6.01 8.00 14.29
CA ASP A 46 -5.20 9.04 14.91
C ASP A 46 -3.73 9.00 14.47
N GLY A 47 -3.03 10.11 14.66
CA GLY A 47 -1.59 10.23 14.42
C GLY A 47 -1.20 10.14 12.94
N PRO A 48 -0.04 9.54 12.60
CA PRO A 48 0.48 9.52 11.23
C PRO A 48 -0.23 8.50 10.31
N VAL A 49 -1.21 7.77 10.83
CA VAL A 49 -1.90 6.69 10.13
C VAL A 49 -3.11 7.25 9.39
N PHE A 50 -3.33 6.76 8.17
CA PHE A 50 -4.54 7.03 7.42
C PHE A 50 -5.32 5.71 7.22
N LYS A 51 -6.53 5.65 7.75
CA LYS A 51 -7.43 4.50 7.65
C LYS A 51 -8.86 5.00 7.49
N ILE A 52 -9.58 4.44 6.54
CA ILE A 52 -11.01 4.71 6.33
C ILE A 52 -11.71 3.38 6.07
N ASN A 53 -12.92 3.21 6.58
CA ASN A 53 -13.74 2.08 6.20
C ASN A 53 -14.14 2.18 4.72
N ASN A 54 -14.25 1.03 4.05
CA ASN A 54 -14.56 0.95 2.62
C ASN A 54 -13.67 1.81 1.70
N ASP A 55 -12.38 1.89 2.01
CA ASP A 55 -11.41 2.71 1.27
C ASP A 55 -11.46 2.48 -0.25
N PRO A 56 -11.77 3.53 -1.06
CA PRO A 56 -11.85 3.44 -2.51
C PRO A 56 -10.48 3.46 -3.19
N ARG A 57 -9.39 3.63 -2.43
CA ARG A 57 -8.02 3.55 -2.95
C ARG A 57 -7.63 2.12 -3.28
N TYR A 58 -8.27 1.12 -2.68
CA TYR A 58 -8.02 -0.28 -3.02
C TYR A 58 -8.54 -0.63 -4.41
N THR A 59 -7.83 -1.52 -5.11
CA THR A 59 -8.37 -2.20 -6.29
C THR A 59 -9.43 -3.22 -5.87
N LYS A 60 -10.18 -3.77 -6.85
CA LYS A 60 -11.24 -4.76 -6.60
C LYS A 60 -10.79 -5.92 -5.70
N ILE A 61 -9.59 -6.47 -5.93
CA ILE A 61 -9.00 -7.55 -5.12
C ILE A 61 -8.00 -7.04 -4.09
N GLY A 62 -7.50 -5.81 -4.24
CA GLY A 62 -6.46 -5.26 -3.39
C GLY A 62 -6.84 -5.14 -1.92
N ARG A 63 -8.12 -4.88 -1.63
CA ARG A 63 -8.65 -4.87 -0.26
C ARG A 63 -8.50 -6.25 0.40
N PHE A 64 -8.81 -7.32 -0.33
CA PHE A 64 -8.67 -8.69 0.16
C PHE A 64 -7.19 -9.03 0.41
N LEU A 65 -6.30 -8.71 -0.55
CA LEU A 65 -4.86 -8.95 -0.41
C LEU A 65 -4.26 -8.22 0.81
N ALA A 66 -4.63 -6.96 1.04
CA ALA A 66 -4.15 -6.18 2.17
C ALA A 66 -4.69 -6.67 3.52
N HIS A 67 -5.97 -7.07 3.60
CA HIS A 67 -6.55 -7.58 4.84
C HIS A 67 -6.07 -8.99 5.20
N SER A 68 -5.74 -9.81 4.21
CA SER A 68 -5.22 -11.17 4.42
C SER A 68 -3.69 -11.22 4.61
N GLY A 69 -2.99 -10.11 4.36
CA GLY A 69 -1.52 -10.06 4.35
C GLY A 69 -0.87 -10.74 3.14
N LEU A 70 -1.67 -11.24 2.18
CA LEU A 70 -1.18 -11.88 0.97
C LEU A 70 -0.42 -10.92 0.06
N ASP A 71 -0.63 -9.61 0.19
CA ASP A 71 0.15 -8.60 -0.53
C ASP A 71 1.63 -8.62 -0.16
N GLU A 72 2.00 -9.22 0.97
CA GLU A 72 3.35 -9.26 1.49
C GLU A 72 4.14 -10.51 1.07
N ILE A 73 3.52 -11.49 0.39
CA ILE A 73 4.22 -12.71 -0.09
C ILE A 73 5.50 -12.40 -0.88
N PRO A 74 5.55 -11.37 -1.77
CA PRO A 74 6.80 -11.02 -2.46
C PRO A 74 7.94 -10.60 -1.53
N GLN A 75 7.70 -10.35 -0.24
CA GLN A 75 8.75 -10.10 0.74
C GLN A 75 9.53 -11.37 1.13
N LEU A 76 9.05 -12.57 0.80
CA LEU A 76 9.79 -13.82 1.10
C LEU A 76 11.06 -13.97 0.27
N ILE A 77 11.17 -13.24 -0.84
CA ILE A 77 12.35 -13.23 -1.73
C ILE A 77 13.21 -11.96 -1.55
N ASN A 78 12.96 -11.18 -0.49
CA ASN A 78 13.61 -9.89 -0.27
C ASN A 78 15.06 -9.95 0.23
#